data_AF-A0A7S0XVB3-F1
#
_entry.id   AF-A0A7S0XVB3-F1
#
_cell.length_a   1.000
_cell.length_b   1.000
_cell.length_c   1.000
_cell.angle_alpha   90.00
_cell.angle_beta   90.00
_cell.angle_gamma   90.00
#
_symmetry.space_group_name_H-M   'P 1'
#
loop_
_entity.id
_entity.type
_entity.pdbx_description
1 polymer ?
#
loop_
_entity_poly.entity_id
_entity_poly.type
_entity_poly.pdbx_seq_one_letter_code
_entity_poly.pdbx_strand_id
1 'polypeptide(L)'
;GLDPMPGGSVLVVTHVGRVDVLLSLLMASKSLDFPKIGGILLTDGSRKSLSQEVLDILAGNLLRVPVLTIPLDTFEATQRIHGLHGLAPRLLPTSSVKLRAAQEIFANSVCQDFLNAIVRGKDVRHEMTSRHFLYHISQAAQQRPQHIVLPEGEDARVVQAAAELLDRGLCNITILGKFDEILALAADHGVDVSRANIVNPPDSPHFELFVSELLEQRKNKGMTEAVARNLL
;
A
#
# COMPACT_ATOMS: atom_id res chain seq x y z
N GLY A 1 -22.49 -42.72 -6.30
CA GLY A 1 -22.69 -41.59 -5.38
C GLY A 1 -21.82 -40.47 -5.84
N LEU A 2 -22.35 -39.25 -5.95
CA LEU A 2 -21.54 -38.08 -6.29
C LEU A 2 -20.59 -37.82 -5.13
N ASP A 3 -19.29 -37.80 -5.41
CA ASP A 3 -18.27 -37.43 -4.44
C ASP A 3 -18.58 -36.03 -3.89
N PRO A 4 -18.56 -35.80 -2.56
CA PRO A 4 -18.71 -34.47 -2.03
C PRO A 4 -17.56 -33.60 -2.53
N MET A 5 -17.91 -32.49 -3.19
CA MET A 5 -16.95 -31.49 -3.64
C MET A 5 -16.10 -31.01 -2.43
N PRO A 6 -14.77 -30.85 -2.60
CA PRO A 6 -13.87 -30.57 -1.49
C PRO A 6 -14.23 -29.27 -0.77
N GLY A 7 -14.05 -29.26 0.56
CA GLY A 7 -14.32 -28.10 1.41
C GLY A 7 -13.53 -26.86 0.97
N GLY A 8 -14.21 -25.92 0.33
CA GLY A 8 -13.66 -24.68 -0.18
C GLY A 8 -14.75 -23.82 -0.81
N SER A 9 -14.47 -22.53 -1.01
CA SER A 9 -15.37 -21.65 -1.74
C SER A 9 -15.19 -21.81 -3.25
N VAL A 10 -16.29 -21.90 -4.00
CA VAL A 10 -16.25 -22.10 -5.47
C VAL A 10 -16.26 -20.76 -6.20
N LEU A 11 -15.38 -20.60 -7.19
CA LEU A 11 -15.44 -19.49 -8.15
C LEU A 11 -16.31 -19.93 -9.34
N VAL A 12 -17.34 -19.13 -9.66
CA VAL A 12 -18.18 -19.40 -10.83
C VAL A 12 -17.75 -18.51 -11.98
N VAL A 13 -17.40 -19.12 -13.11
CA VAL A 13 -17.00 -18.41 -14.35
C VAL A 13 -18.14 -18.54 -15.35
N THR A 14 -18.65 -17.41 -15.85
CA THR A 14 -19.76 -17.41 -16.79
C THR A 14 -19.73 -16.20 -17.71
N HIS A 15 -20.23 -16.34 -18.93
CA HIS A 15 -20.39 -15.25 -19.89
C HIS A 15 -21.39 -14.20 -19.38
N VAL A 16 -21.12 -12.92 -19.65
CA VAL A 16 -21.96 -11.78 -19.21
C VAL A 16 -23.43 -11.90 -19.61
N GLY A 17 -23.72 -12.42 -20.80
CA GLY A 17 -25.07 -12.67 -21.31
C GLY A 17 -25.83 -13.85 -20.66
N ARG A 18 -25.21 -14.61 -19.75
CA ARG A 18 -25.86 -15.74 -19.04
C ARG A 18 -26.55 -15.28 -17.76
N VAL A 19 -27.59 -14.47 -17.92
CA VAL A 19 -28.40 -13.93 -16.81
C VAL A 19 -29.07 -15.04 -15.99
N ASP A 20 -29.44 -16.13 -16.66
CA ASP A 20 -29.99 -17.34 -16.06
C ASP A 20 -29.06 -17.95 -15.00
N VAL A 21 -27.76 -17.91 -15.23
CA VAL A 21 -26.75 -18.39 -14.28
C VAL A 21 -26.69 -17.47 -13.06
N LEU A 22 -26.72 -16.15 -13.23
CA LEU A 22 -26.74 -15.20 -12.11
C LEU A 22 -27.97 -15.38 -11.22
N LEU A 23 -29.14 -15.57 -11.81
CA LEU A 23 -30.38 -15.84 -11.09
C LEU A 23 -30.35 -17.20 -10.37
N SER A 24 -29.77 -18.21 -11.01
CA SER A 24 -29.57 -19.52 -10.39
C SER A 24 -28.63 -19.44 -9.19
N LEU A 25 -27.54 -18.67 -9.29
CA LEU A 25 -26.59 -18.44 -8.20
C LEU A 25 -27.22 -17.66 -7.04
N LEU A 26 -28.11 -16.72 -7.32
CA LEU A 26 -28.90 -16.04 -6.31
C LEU A 26 -29.75 -17.02 -5.48
N MET A 27 -30.43 -17.95 -6.14
CA MET A 27 -31.20 -18.98 -5.46
C MET A 27 -30.29 -19.95 -4.69
N ALA A 28 -29.20 -20.38 -5.32
CA ALA A 28 -28.22 -21.28 -4.72
C ALA A 28 -27.59 -20.67 -3.46
N SER A 29 -27.32 -19.36 -3.46
CA SER A 29 -26.75 -18.64 -2.32
C SER A 29 -27.63 -18.63 -1.06
N LYS A 30 -28.94 -18.91 -1.21
CA LYS A 30 -29.90 -19.05 -0.10
C LYS A 30 -30.00 -20.47 0.45
N SER A 31 -29.45 -21.46 -0.26
CA SER A 31 -29.48 -22.85 0.17
C SER A 31 -28.38 -23.14 1.19
N LEU A 32 -28.71 -23.91 2.23
CA LEU A 32 -27.75 -24.38 3.22
C LEU A 32 -26.89 -25.55 2.71
N ASP A 33 -27.38 -26.28 1.71
CA ASP A 33 -26.77 -27.51 1.17
C ASP A 33 -25.92 -27.26 -0.09
N PHE A 34 -25.85 -26.02 -0.56
CA PHE A 34 -25.06 -25.67 -1.74
C PHE A 34 -23.63 -25.25 -1.34
N PRO A 35 -22.60 -25.58 -2.14
CA PRO A 35 -21.25 -25.11 -1.89
C PRO A 35 -21.19 -23.59 -1.75
N LYS A 36 -20.39 -23.09 -0.79
CA LYS A 36 -20.21 -21.65 -0.61
C LYS A 36 -19.61 -21.04 -1.88
N ILE A 37 -20.32 -20.13 -2.52
CA ILE A 37 -19.79 -19.37 -3.65
C ILE A 37 -18.81 -18.33 -3.08
N GLY A 38 -17.56 -18.38 -3.54
CA GLY A 38 -16.50 -17.44 -3.14
C GLY A 38 -16.48 -16.18 -4.00
N GLY A 39 -17.00 -16.25 -5.22
CA GLY A 39 -17.06 -15.15 -6.15
C GLY A 39 -17.63 -15.57 -7.51
N ILE A 40 -17.90 -14.57 -8.34
CA ILE A 40 -18.39 -14.74 -9.71
C ILE A 40 -17.46 -13.97 -10.65
N LEU A 41 -17.04 -14.59 -11.73
CA LEU A 41 -16.24 -13.99 -12.79
C LEU A 41 -17.05 -13.96 -14.09
N LEU A 42 -17.40 -12.76 -14.53
CA LEU A 42 -18.12 -12.50 -15.77
C LEU A 42 -17.13 -12.31 -16.93
N THR A 43 -17.22 -13.17 -17.93
CA THR A 43 -16.40 -13.13 -19.15
C THR A 43 -17.10 -12.33 -20.26
N ASP A 44 -16.32 -11.93 -21.27
CA ASP A 44 -16.75 -11.04 -22.37
C ASP A 44 -17.31 -9.70 -21.88
N GLY A 45 -16.85 -9.29 -20.70
CA GLY A 45 -17.42 -8.19 -19.96
C GLY A 45 -16.49 -6.99 -19.90
N SER A 46 -17.09 -5.84 -20.16
CA SER A 46 -16.62 -4.52 -19.77
C SER A 46 -17.78 -3.83 -19.07
N ARG A 47 -17.51 -2.82 -18.23
CA ARG A 47 -18.59 -2.08 -17.54
C ARG A 47 -19.63 -1.50 -18.53
N LYS A 48 -19.23 -1.25 -19.79
CA LYS A 48 -20.10 -0.75 -20.86
C LYS A 48 -20.87 -1.84 -21.61
N SER A 49 -20.48 -3.11 -21.49
CA SER A 49 -21.12 -4.24 -22.20
C SER A 49 -22.07 -5.06 -21.33
N LEU A 50 -22.23 -4.71 -20.05
CA LEU A 50 -23.24 -5.30 -19.18
C LEU A 50 -24.64 -4.80 -19.59
N SER A 51 -25.61 -5.71 -19.72
CA SER A 51 -27.00 -5.34 -19.96
C SER A 51 -27.62 -4.73 -18.70
N GLN A 52 -28.70 -3.94 -18.85
CA GLN A 52 -29.36 -3.30 -17.71
C GLN A 52 -29.92 -4.32 -16.72
N GLU A 53 -30.41 -5.47 -17.20
CA GLU A 53 -30.91 -6.55 -16.35
C GLU A 53 -29.80 -7.10 -15.44
N VAL A 54 -28.59 -7.28 -15.98
CA VAL A 54 -27.43 -7.70 -15.18
C VAL A 54 -27.07 -6.63 -14.16
N LEU A 55 -27.05 -5.36 -14.57
CA LEU A 55 -26.74 -4.25 -13.66
C LEU A 55 -27.77 -4.14 -12.53
N ASP A 56 -29.06 -4.31 -12.81
CA ASP A 56 -30.13 -4.27 -11.81
C ASP A 56 -30.01 -5.42 -10.81
N ILE A 57 -29.72 -6.63 -11.29
CA ILE A 57 -29.47 -7.81 -10.44
C ILE A 57 -28.29 -7.54 -9.48
N LEU A 58 -27.21 -6.96 -9.99
CA LEU A 58 -26.02 -6.65 -9.20
C LEU A 58 -26.28 -5.50 -8.22
N ALA A 59 -27.01 -4.46 -8.64
CA ALA A 59 -27.36 -3.30 -7.82
C ALA A 59 -28.31 -3.64 -6.67
N GLY A 60 -29.18 -4.65 -6.84
CA GLY A 60 -30.09 -5.13 -5.81
C GLY A 60 -29.40 -5.72 -4.56
N ASN A 61 -28.07 -5.86 -4.57
CA ASN A 61 -27.25 -6.38 -3.46
C ASN A 61 -27.74 -7.74 -2.92
N LEU A 62 -28.35 -8.53 -3.80
CA LEU A 62 -28.90 -9.85 -3.48
C LEU A 62 -27.80 -10.92 -3.46
N LEU A 63 -26.72 -10.71 -4.21
CA LEU A 63 -25.51 -11.53 -4.21
C LEU A 63 -24.52 -10.99 -3.18
N ARG A 64 -24.27 -11.75 -2.11
CA ARG A 64 -23.28 -11.41 -1.07
C ARG A 64 -21.87 -11.90 -1.40
N VAL A 65 -21.53 -11.93 -2.69
CA VAL A 65 -20.25 -12.44 -3.20
C VAL A 65 -19.63 -11.41 -4.14
N PRO A 66 -18.29 -11.31 -4.19
CA PRO A 66 -17.64 -10.42 -5.14
C PRO A 66 -17.95 -10.87 -6.58
N VAL A 67 -18.37 -9.92 -7.41
CA VAL A 67 -18.58 -10.11 -8.85
C VAL A 67 -17.51 -9.32 -9.59
N LEU A 68 -16.71 -10.02 -10.37
CA LEU A 68 -15.62 -9.49 -11.17
C LEU A 68 -15.99 -9.62 -12.65
N THR A 69 -15.41 -8.78 -13.48
CA THR A 69 -15.65 -8.80 -14.93
C THR A 69 -14.33 -8.67 -15.66
N ILE A 70 -14.15 -9.48 -16.71
CA ILE A 70 -12.94 -9.47 -17.55
C ILE A 70 -13.33 -9.44 -19.03
N PRO A 71 -12.51 -8.80 -19.88
CA PRO A 71 -12.81 -8.67 -21.31
C PRO A 71 -12.53 -9.95 -22.11
N LEU A 72 -11.96 -10.98 -21.48
CA LEU A 72 -11.62 -12.24 -22.14
C LEU A 72 -12.86 -13.10 -22.31
N ASP A 73 -12.88 -13.91 -23.37
CA ASP A 73 -13.94 -14.89 -23.57
C ASP A 73 -13.90 -16.01 -22.52
N THR A 74 -14.98 -16.78 -22.45
CA THR A 74 -15.11 -17.85 -21.44
C THR A 74 -14.01 -18.91 -21.58
N PHE A 75 -13.67 -19.30 -22.80
CA PHE A 75 -12.68 -20.34 -23.04
C PHE A 75 -11.28 -19.87 -22.65
N GLU A 76 -10.88 -18.68 -23.12
CA GLU A 76 -9.60 -18.07 -22.81
C GLU A 76 -9.45 -17.80 -21.30
N ALA A 77 -10.49 -17.26 -20.66
CA ALA A 77 -10.51 -17.04 -19.22
C ALA A 77 -10.30 -18.35 -18.44
N THR A 78 -11.04 -19.41 -18.79
CA THR A 78 -10.89 -20.71 -18.15
C THR A 78 -9.51 -21.30 -18.39
N GLN A 79 -8.94 -21.18 -19.59
CA GLN A 79 -7.59 -21.67 -19.88
C GLN A 79 -6.53 -20.95 -19.05
N ARG A 80 -6.63 -19.62 -18.91
CA ARG A 80 -5.70 -18.83 -18.07
C ARG A 80 -5.85 -19.21 -16.60
N ILE A 81 -7.07 -19.36 -16.09
CA ILE A 81 -7.33 -19.79 -14.71
C ILE A 81 -6.75 -21.19 -14.47
N HIS A 82 -6.95 -22.11 -15.41
CA HIS A 82 -6.36 -23.44 -15.33
C HIS A 82 -4.83 -23.40 -15.35
N GLY A 83 -4.24 -22.50 -16.14
CA GLY A 83 -2.78 -22.26 -16.14
C GLY A 83 -2.22 -21.74 -14.81
N LEU A 84 -3.08 -21.24 -13.91
CA LEU A 84 -2.67 -20.89 -12.53
C LEU A 84 -2.60 -22.12 -11.61
N HIS A 85 -3.04 -23.29 -12.07
CA HIS A 85 -3.00 -24.53 -11.30
C HIS A 85 -1.55 -24.88 -10.93
N GLY A 86 -1.28 -24.98 -9.63
CA GLY A 86 0.08 -25.23 -9.09
C GLY A 86 0.80 -23.97 -8.59
N LEU A 87 0.31 -22.77 -8.93
CA LEU A 87 0.67 -21.58 -8.17
C LEU A 87 -0.03 -21.67 -6.81
N ALA A 88 0.73 -21.48 -5.74
CA ALA A 88 0.15 -21.21 -4.43
C ALA A 88 0.06 -19.68 -4.27
N PRO A 89 -1.08 -19.04 -4.63
CA PRO A 89 -1.28 -17.61 -4.45
C PRO A 89 -1.51 -17.29 -2.97
N ARG A 90 -0.55 -17.68 -2.11
CA ARG A 90 -0.55 -17.33 -0.70
C ARG A 90 -0.01 -15.92 -0.57
N LEU A 91 -0.89 -15.00 -0.19
CA LEU A 91 -0.52 -13.70 0.33
C LEU A 91 -0.25 -13.87 1.82
N LEU A 92 0.99 -14.23 2.16
CA LEU A 92 1.43 -14.25 3.56
C LEU A 92 1.71 -12.81 4.02
N PRO A 93 1.50 -12.48 5.31
CA PRO A 93 1.81 -11.14 5.85
C PRO A 93 3.27 -10.71 5.60
N THR A 94 4.18 -11.65 5.43
CA THR A 94 5.62 -11.43 5.17
C THR A 94 5.95 -11.20 3.69
N SER A 95 5.01 -11.41 2.77
CA SER A 95 5.25 -11.30 1.33
C SER A 95 5.15 -9.84 0.85
N SER A 96 6.06 -8.98 1.32
CA SER A 96 6.05 -7.52 1.09
C SER A 96 5.91 -7.13 -0.39
N VAL A 97 6.58 -7.85 -1.31
CA VAL A 97 6.49 -7.63 -2.76
C VAL A 97 5.10 -7.96 -3.30
N LYS A 98 4.54 -9.13 -2.94
CA LYS A 98 3.21 -9.54 -3.39
C LYS A 98 2.11 -8.65 -2.82
N LEU A 99 2.26 -8.23 -1.56
CA LEU A 99 1.33 -7.32 -0.90
C LEU A 99 1.31 -5.95 -1.57
N ARG A 100 2.48 -5.40 -1.92
CA ARG A 100 2.57 -4.15 -2.69
C ARG A 100 1.90 -4.27 -4.06
N ALA A 101 2.25 -5.30 -4.83
CA ALA A 101 1.65 -5.53 -6.14
C ALA A 101 0.11 -5.72 -6.05
N ALA A 102 -0.38 -6.45 -5.04
CA ALA A 102 -1.81 -6.62 -4.82
C ALA A 102 -2.52 -5.31 -4.47
N GLN A 103 -1.91 -4.47 -3.63
CA GLN A 103 -2.44 -3.15 -3.28
C GLN A 103 -2.51 -2.23 -4.49
N GLU A 104 -1.47 -2.22 -5.32
CA GLU A 104 -1.41 -1.42 -6.55
C GLU A 104 -2.45 -1.87 -7.58
N ILE A 105 -2.55 -3.18 -7.84
CA ILE A 105 -3.59 -3.74 -8.72
C ILE A 105 -4.98 -3.39 -8.20
N PHE A 106 -5.22 -3.53 -6.90
CA PHE A 106 -6.49 -3.19 -6.28
C PHE A 106 -6.82 -1.70 -6.46
N ALA A 107 -5.88 -0.80 -6.14
CA ALA A 107 -6.06 0.63 -6.26
C ALA A 107 -6.38 1.06 -7.71
N ASN A 108 -5.77 0.40 -8.69
CA ASN A 108 -5.92 0.74 -10.12
C ASN A 108 -7.13 0.06 -10.78
N SER A 109 -7.62 -1.07 -10.23
CA SER A 109 -8.66 -1.89 -10.87
C SER A 109 -10.03 -1.79 -10.21
N VAL A 110 -10.08 -1.36 -8.94
CA VAL A 110 -11.34 -1.29 -8.19
C VAL A 110 -12.02 0.05 -8.38
N CYS A 111 -13.30 0.02 -8.72
CA CYS A 111 -14.09 1.23 -8.90
C CYS A 111 -14.33 1.98 -7.57
N GLN A 112 -14.18 3.30 -7.60
CA GLN A 112 -14.49 4.17 -6.46
C GLN A 112 -15.95 4.02 -5.97
N ASP A 113 -16.91 3.79 -6.87
CA ASP A 113 -18.31 3.55 -6.50
C ASP A 113 -18.47 2.31 -5.61
N PHE A 114 -17.71 1.25 -5.90
CA PHE A 114 -17.70 0.03 -5.10
C PHE A 114 -17.08 0.26 -3.73
N LEU A 115 -15.97 1.00 -3.65
CA LEU A 115 -15.37 1.38 -2.36
C LEU A 115 -16.34 2.20 -1.51
N ASN A 116 -16.98 3.20 -2.13
CA ASN A 116 -17.99 4.02 -1.48
C ASN A 116 -19.18 3.19 -1.01
N ALA A 117 -19.62 2.19 -1.79
CA ALA A 117 -20.71 1.29 -1.41
C ALA A 117 -20.34 0.39 -0.21
N ILE A 118 -19.09 -0.10 -0.13
CA ILE A 118 -18.62 -0.89 1.03
C ILE A 118 -18.55 -0.04 2.31
N VAL A 119 -18.23 1.24 2.17
CA VAL A 119 -18.09 2.17 3.31
C VAL A 119 -19.46 2.71 3.76
N ARG A 120 -20.42 2.86 2.85
CA ARG A 120 -21.80 3.30 3.16
C ARG A 120 -22.49 2.32 4.11
N GLY A 121 -23.04 2.83 5.21
CA GLY A 121 -23.84 2.05 6.17
C GLY A 121 -23.04 1.40 7.28
N LYS A 122 -21.69 1.46 7.25
CA LYS A 122 -20.92 1.32 8.48
C LYS A 122 -20.99 2.66 9.19
N ASP A 123 -21.57 2.65 10.38
CA ASP A 123 -21.43 3.75 11.33
C ASP A 123 -19.95 3.78 11.73
N VAL A 124 -19.12 4.32 10.84
CA VAL A 124 -17.71 4.55 11.10
C VAL A 124 -17.73 5.69 12.09
N ARG A 125 -17.97 5.37 13.38
CA ARG A 125 -17.44 6.17 14.47
C ARG A 125 -16.03 6.48 14.02
N HIS A 126 -15.77 7.75 13.75
CA HIS A 126 -14.47 8.25 13.33
C HIS A 126 -13.51 8.16 14.53
N GLU A 127 -13.37 6.98 15.11
CA GLU A 127 -12.23 6.65 15.93
C GLU A 127 -11.07 6.59 14.95
N MET A 128 -10.28 7.67 14.99
CA MET A 128 -9.05 7.78 14.25
C MET A 128 -8.14 6.63 14.67
N THR A 129 -8.15 5.54 13.90
CA THR A 129 -7.21 4.45 14.12
C THR A 129 -5.80 4.96 13.81
N SER A 130 -4.78 4.40 14.46
CA SER A 130 -3.39 4.80 14.23
C SER A 130 -2.99 4.69 12.74
N ARG A 131 -3.52 3.70 12.01
CA ARG A 131 -3.28 3.56 10.56
C ARG A 131 -3.92 4.69 9.76
N HIS A 132 -5.15 5.09 10.11
CA HIS A 132 -5.84 6.20 9.44
C HIS A 132 -5.11 7.53 9.70
N PHE A 133 -4.64 7.74 10.93
CA PHE A 133 -3.84 8.92 11.28
C PHE A 133 -2.53 8.99 10.48
N LEU A 134 -1.77 7.89 10.45
CA LEU A 134 -0.51 7.83 9.70
C LEU A 134 -0.73 8.01 8.19
N TYR A 135 -1.85 7.51 7.66
CA TYR A 135 -2.23 7.75 6.27
C TYR A 135 -2.44 9.25 5.99
N HIS A 136 -3.20 9.94 6.85
CA HIS A 136 -3.41 11.39 6.72
C HIS A 136 -2.11 12.19 6.81
N ILE A 137 -1.23 11.84 7.75
CA ILE A 137 0.10 12.48 7.86
C ILE A 137 0.92 12.23 6.60
N SER A 138 0.94 10.99 6.10
CA SER A 138 1.71 10.64 4.90
C SER A 138 1.20 11.38 3.68
N GLN A 139 -0.11 11.50 3.50
CA GLN A 139 -0.69 12.32 2.43
C GLN A 139 -0.29 13.79 2.55
N ALA A 140 -0.42 14.38 3.74
CA ALA A 140 -0.07 15.78 3.97
C ALA A 140 1.42 16.03 3.69
N ALA A 141 2.29 15.09 4.07
CA ALA A 141 3.72 15.14 3.81
C ALA A 141 4.03 15.10 2.31
N GLN A 142 3.38 14.21 1.54
CA GLN A 142 3.55 14.14 0.08
C GLN A 142 3.12 15.43 -0.64
N GLN A 143 2.03 16.06 -0.19
CA GLN A 143 1.53 17.30 -0.79
C GLN A 143 2.42 18.50 -0.48
N ARG A 144 3.09 18.49 0.68
CA ARG A 144 3.98 19.58 1.10
C ARG A 144 5.23 19.02 1.80
N PRO A 145 6.21 18.49 1.03
CA PRO A 145 7.40 17.86 1.59
C PRO A 145 8.17 18.84 2.46
N GLN A 146 8.38 18.48 3.72
CA GLN A 146 9.23 19.25 4.64
C GLN A 146 10.69 18.80 4.52
N HIS A 147 11.62 19.61 5.01
CA HIS A 147 13.02 19.24 5.13
C HIS A 147 13.33 18.79 6.57
N ILE A 148 13.81 17.57 6.74
CA ILE A 148 14.18 16.98 8.02
C ILE A 148 15.70 16.80 8.09
N VAL A 149 16.31 17.19 9.20
CA VAL A 149 17.73 16.93 9.50
C VAL A 149 17.81 15.76 10.50
N LEU A 150 18.60 14.75 10.16
CA LEU A 150 18.82 13.55 10.97
C LEU A 150 20.26 13.57 11.51
N PRO A 151 20.47 13.88 12.80
CA PRO A 151 21.81 14.01 13.37
C PRO A 151 22.51 12.67 13.62
N GLU A 152 21.77 11.57 13.64
CA GLU A 152 22.24 10.23 14.01
C GLU A 152 22.60 9.39 12.76
N GLY A 153 23.46 9.92 11.88
CA GLY A 153 23.82 9.25 10.62
C GLY A 153 24.55 7.91 10.77
N GLU A 154 25.12 7.64 11.95
CA GLU A 154 25.77 6.38 12.29
C GLU A 154 24.78 5.29 12.76
N ASP A 155 23.50 5.63 13.00
CA ASP A 155 22.48 4.66 13.41
C ASP A 155 21.80 4.02 12.20
N ALA A 156 21.95 2.71 12.06
CA ALA A 156 21.35 1.92 10.98
C ALA A 156 19.83 2.11 10.85
N ARG A 157 19.13 2.26 11.98
CA ARG A 157 17.66 2.44 12.00
C ARG A 157 17.28 3.79 11.40
N VAL A 158 18.09 4.82 11.64
CA VAL A 158 17.88 6.16 11.10
C VAL A 158 18.15 6.18 9.60
N VAL A 159 19.22 5.54 9.14
CA VAL A 159 19.54 5.40 7.70
C VAL A 159 18.45 4.62 6.95
N GLN A 160 17.97 3.50 7.52
CA GLN A 160 16.86 2.73 6.95
C GLN A 160 15.56 3.55 6.88
N ALA A 161 15.23 4.28 7.95
CA ALA A 161 14.05 5.13 7.96
C ALA A 161 14.17 6.27 6.94
N ALA A 162 15.35 6.89 6.81
CA ALA A 162 15.61 7.92 5.82
C ALA A 162 15.38 7.41 4.39
N ALA A 163 15.89 6.22 4.08
CA ALA A 163 15.68 5.57 2.79
C ALA A 163 14.20 5.31 2.51
N GLU A 164 13.42 4.81 3.48
CA GLU A 164 11.98 4.59 3.30
C GLU A 164 11.22 5.90 3.04
N LEU A 165 11.54 6.96 3.80
CA LEU A 165 10.90 8.27 3.65
C LEU A 165 11.20 8.89 2.27
N LEU A 166 12.44 8.73 1.79
CA LEU A 166 12.85 9.16 0.45
C LEU A 166 12.15 8.33 -0.63
N ASP A 167 12.14 7.00 -0.53
CA ASP A 167 11.46 6.08 -1.46
C ASP A 167 10.01 6.48 -1.67
N ARG A 168 9.31 6.80 -0.57
CA ARG A 168 7.91 7.21 -0.56
C ARG A 168 7.67 8.68 -0.92
N GLY A 169 8.73 9.46 -1.13
CA GLY A 169 8.66 10.88 -1.49
C GLY A 169 7.99 11.76 -0.43
N LEU A 170 8.18 11.45 0.86
CA LEU A 170 7.47 12.13 1.95
C LEU A 170 8.14 13.42 2.41
N CYS A 171 9.47 13.52 2.30
CA CYS A 171 10.24 14.66 2.77
C CYS A 171 11.60 14.73 2.05
N ASN A 172 12.24 15.90 2.18
CA ASN A 172 13.66 16.07 1.88
C ASN A 172 14.46 15.79 3.15
N ILE A 173 15.63 15.15 3.02
CA ILE A 173 16.42 14.72 4.18
C ILE A 173 17.85 15.22 4.06
N THR A 174 18.37 15.79 5.15
CA THR A 174 19.81 15.92 5.41
C THR A 174 20.22 14.93 6.49
N ILE A 175 21.23 14.10 6.24
CA ILE A 175 21.83 13.21 7.24
C ILE A 175 23.17 13.80 7.66
N LEU A 176 23.40 13.92 8.97
CA LEU A 176 24.67 14.40 9.50
C LEU A 176 25.61 13.22 9.79
N GLY A 177 26.85 13.34 9.34
CA GLY A 177 27.89 12.34 9.55
C GLY A 177 28.84 12.24 8.37
N LYS A 178 29.77 11.29 8.44
CA LYS A 178 30.75 11.06 7.37
C LYS A 178 30.08 10.36 6.18
N PHE A 179 30.38 10.87 5.00
CA PHE A 179 29.80 10.38 3.74
C PHE A 179 30.04 8.89 3.52
N ASP A 180 31.28 8.44 3.64
CA ASP A 180 31.66 7.05 3.38
C ASP A 180 31.04 6.07 4.38
N GLU A 181 30.93 6.46 5.66
CA GLU A 181 30.33 5.62 6.71
C GLU A 181 28.82 5.45 6.50
N ILE A 182 28.11 6.53 6.16
CA ILE A 182 26.66 6.49 5.88
C ILE A 182 26.39 5.64 4.62
N LEU A 183 27.18 5.79 3.57
CA LEU A 183 27.03 4.99 2.35
C LEU A 183 27.31 3.50 2.59
N ALA A 184 28.35 3.18 3.35
CA ALA A 184 28.64 1.80 3.74
C ALA A 184 27.47 1.19 4.54
N LEU A 185 26.94 1.94 5.52
CA LEU A 185 25.81 1.49 6.33
C LEU A 185 24.54 1.29 5.49
N ALA A 186 24.27 2.17 4.53
CA ALA A 186 23.16 2.01 3.60
C ALA A 186 23.31 0.76 2.72
N ALA A 187 24.52 0.51 2.20
CA ALA A 187 24.83 -0.67 1.40
C ALA A 187 24.69 -1.97 2.20
N ASP A 188 25.19 -2.01 3.44
CA ASP A 188 25.09 -3.17 4.34
C ASP A 188 23.63 -3.55 4.65
N HIS A 189 22.73 -2.57 4.64
CA HIS A 189 21.31 -2.76 4.85
C HIS A 189 20.48 -2.85 3.56
N GLY A 190 21.11 -2.77 2.40
CA GLY A 190 20.44 -2.84 1.10
C GLY A 190 19.43 -1.71 0.86
N VAL A 191 19.68 -0.53 1.41
CA VAL A 191 18.83 0.65 1.28
C VAL A 191 19.49 1.75 0.47
N ASP A 192 18.69 2.58 -0.19
CA ASP A 192 19.17 3.69 -1.03
C ASP A 192 18.93 5.04 -0.35
N VAL A 193 20.02 5.76 -0.08
CA VAL A 193 20.02 7.13 0.46
C VAL A 193 20.63 8.15 -0.50
N SER A 194 20.80 7.80 -1.78
CA SER A 194 21.38 8.69 -2.82
C SER A 194 20.65 10.04 -2.97
N ARG A 195 19.37 10.11 -2.59
CA ARG A 195 18.56 11.33 -2.62
C ARG A 195 18.67 12.19 -1.34
N ALA A 196 19.36 11.71 -0.31
CA ALA A 196 19.64 12.49 0.89
C ALA A 196 20.80 13.46 0.64
N ASN A 197 20.75 14.62 1.28
CA ASN A 197 21.92 15.47 1.42
C ASN A 197 22.75 14.97 2.61
N ILE A 198 24.02 14.61 2.40
CA ILE A 198 24.88 14.13 3.50
C ILE A 198 25.88 15.23 3.81
N VAL A 199 25.91 15.68 5.08
CA VAL A 199 26.77 16.76 5.54
C VAL A 199 27.57 16.29 6.73
N ASN A 200 28.89 16.34 6.63
CA ASN A 200 29.76 16.20 7.80
C ASN A 200 29.86 17.58 8.50
N PRO A 201 29.36 17.75 9.74
CA PRO A 201 29.31 19.06 10.39
C PRO A 201 30.66 19.80 10.45
N PRO A 202 31.80 19.14 10.79
CA PRO A 202 33.11 19.80 10.84
C PRO A 202 33.59 20.34 9.48
N ASP A 203 33.16 19.73 8.37
CA ASP A 203 33.56 20.12 7.02
C ASP A 203 32.57 21.13 6.39
N SER A 204 31.53 21.51 7.13
CA SER A 204 30.49 22.40 6.63
C SER A 204 31.02 23.82 6.44
N PRO A 205 30.73 24.48 5.30
CA PRO A 205 31.07 25.90 5.12
C PRO A 205 30.31 26.81 6.11
N HIS A 206 29.27 26.30 6.76
CA HIS A 206 28.48 26.99 7.76
C HIS A 206 28.98 26.78 9.19
N PHE A 207 30.05 26.00 9.41
CA PHE A 207 30.52 25.65 10.74
C PHE A 207 30.83 26.88 11.61
N GLU A 208 31.60 27.83 11.07
CA GLU A 208 31.93 29.08 11.78
C GLU A 208 30.69 29.93 12.12
N LEU A 209 29.71 29.96 11.21
CA LEU A 209 28.44 30.64 11.46
C LEU A 209 27.72 29.99 12.64
N PHE A 210 27.61 28.66 12.67
CA PHE A 210 26.95 27.94 13.77
C PHE A 210 27.68 28.09 15.11
N VAL A 211 29.02 28.09 15.12
CA VAL A 211 29.81 28.37 16.33
C VAL A 211 29.48 29.76 16.87
N SER A 212 29.47 30.78 16.00
CA SER A 212 29.20 32.17 16.40
C SER A 212 27.79 32.35 16.96
N GLU A 213 26.80 31.74 16.31
CA GLU A 213 25.39 31.78 16.74
C GLU A 213 25.19 31.04 18.07
N LEU A 214 25.81 29.86 18.23
CA LEU A 214 25.74 29.08 19.47
C LEU A 214 26.35 29.84 20.64
N LEU A 215 27.48 30.54 20.41
CA LEU A 215 28.10 31.41 21.39
C LEU A 215 27.17 32.53 21.79
N GLU A 216 26.60 33.25 20.81
CA GLU A 216 25.68 34.35 21.05
C GLU A 216 24.47 33.93 21.89
N GLN A 217 23.81 32.84 21.52
CA GLN A 217 22.64 32.35 22.24
C GLN A 217 22.95 31.85 23.66
N ARG A 218 24.22 31.50 23.94
CA ARG A 218 24.65 30.97 25.24
C ARG A 218 25.64 31.87 25.98
N LYS A 219 25.79 33.15 25.58
CA LYS A 219 26.61 34.16 26.29
C LYS A 219 26.31 34.18 27.79
N ASN A 220 25.04 34.09 28.17
CA ASN A 220 24.59 34.14 29.57
C ASN A 220 24.87 32.85 30.36
N LYS A 221 25.33 31.78 29.72
CA LYS A 221 25.63 30.48 30.34
C LYS A 221 27.14 30.19 30.43
N GLY A 222 28.00 31.20 30.21
CA GLY A 222 29.45 31.03 30.26
C GLY A 222 30.01 30.17 29.14
N MET A 223 29.32 30.09 28.01
CA MET A 223 29.79 29.33 26.84
C MET A 223 31.07 29.95 26.28
N THR A 224 32.10 29.12 26.08
CA THR A 224 33.36 29.52 25.45
C THR A 224 33.44 28.97 24.03
N GLU A 225 34.24 29.60 23.17
CA GLU A 225 34.38 29.20 21.77
C GLU A 225 34.87 27.74 21.64
N ALA A 226 35.83 27.33 22.48
CA ALA A 226 36.33 25.96 22.49
C ALA A 226 35.24 24.93 22.81
N VAL A 227 34.34 25.24 23.76
CA VAL A 227 33.22 24.36 24.10
C VAL A 227 32.17 24.35 23.00
N ALA A 228 31.88 25.50 22.38
CA ALA A 228 30.95 25.60 21.26
C ALA A 228 31.43 24.77 20.04
N ARG A 229 32.73 24.85 19.70
CA ARG A 229 33.34 24.05 18.63
C ARG A 229 33.33 22.55 18.92
N ASN A 230 33.48 22.13 20.17
CA ASN A 230 33.41 20.71 20.55
C ASN A 230 31.98 20.13 20.53
N LEU A 231 30.95 20.98 20.53
CA LEU A 231 29.54 20.56 20.55
C LEU A 231 28.92 20.43 19.15
N LEU A 232 29.61 20.92 18.12
CA LEU A 232 29.18 20.97 16.72
C LEU A 232 30.01 19.99 15.89
#